data_AF-A0A8T4MDR2-F1
#
_entry.id   AF-A0A8T4MDR2-F1
#
_cell.length_a   1.000
_cell.length_b   1.000
_cell.length_c   1.000
_cell.angle_alpha   90.00
_cell.angle_beta   90.00
_cell.angle_gamma   90.00
#
_symmetry.space_group_name_H-M   'P 1'
#
loop_
_entity.id
_entity.type
_entity.pdbx_description
1 polymer ?
#
loop_
_entity_poly.entity_id
_entity_poly.type
_entity_poly.pdbx_seq_one_letter_code
_entity_poly.pdbx_strand_id
1 'polypeptide(L)' 'MEENKCECGCCCNGIFPKCPMCEEGVLLPFSYKEDVFEKWKCSKCEHVIQKR' A
#
# COMPACT_ATOMS: atom_id res chain seq x y z
N MET A 1 26.73 1.25 -7.93
CA MET A 1 25.48 1.02 -7.18
C MET A 1 24.50 1.97 -7.79
N GLU A 2 23.84 1.52 -8.86
CA GLU A 2 23.13 2.38 -9.79
C GLU A 2 21.64 2.41 -9.47
N GLU A 3 21.08 3.59 -9.67
CA GLU A 3 19.87 4.10 -9.06
C GLU A 3 18.62 3.38 -9.57
N ASN A 4 17.80 2.87 -8.63
CA ASN A 4 16.51 2.25 -8.90
C ASN A 4 15.47 3.34 -9.23
N LYS A 5 15.58 3.92 -10.43
CA LYS A 5 14.65 4.93 -10.95
C LYS A 5 13.48 4.23 -11.64
N CYS A 6 12.36 4.09 -10.93
CA CYS A 6 11.10 3.64 -11.54
C CYS A 6 10.34 4.84 -12.14
N GLU A 7 10.73 5.25 -13.35
CA GLU A 7 10.11 6.35 -14.14
C GLU A 7 8.92 5.92 -15.02
N CYS A 8 8.12 4.93 -14.62
CA CYS A 8 6.88 4.63 -15.34
C CYS A 8 5.82 4.07 -14.40
N GLY A 9 4.62 4.65 -14.43
CA GLY A 9 3.48 4.42 -13.53
C GLY A 9 2.89 3.00 -13.51
N CYS A 10 3.61 1.97 -13.97
CA CYS A 10 3.17 0.58 -13.99
C CYS A 10 4.25 -0.45 -13.57
N CYS A 11 5.49 -0.07 -13.26
CA CYS A 11 6.60 -1.03 -13.09
C CYS A 11 6.97 -1.44 -11.65
N CYS A 12 6.12 -1.17 -10.65
CA CYS A 12 6.24 -1.83 -9.36
C CYS A 12 5.22 -2.99 -9.33
N ASN A 13 5.68 -4.18 -9.69
CA ASN A 13 4.99 -5.46 -9.43
C ASN A 13 4.95 -5.75 -7.91
N GLY A 14 4.50 -4.77 -7.12
CA GLY A 14 4.13 -4.97 -5.74
C GLY A 14 2.78 -5.68 -5.73
N ILE A 15 2.69 -6.81 -5.03
CA ILE A 15 1.43 -7.51 -4.73
C ILE A 15 0.40 -6.55 -4.09
N PHE A 16 0.89 -5.44 -3.54
CA PHE A 16 0.15 -4.45 -2.78
C PHE A 16 -0.05 -3.14 -3.56
N PRO A 17 -1.27 -2.57 -3.58
CA PRO A 17 -1.56 -1.33 -4.29
C PRO A 17 -0.88 -0.13 -3.60
N LYS A 18 -0.60 0.91 -4.38
CA LYS A 18 -0.10 2.19 -3.85
C LYS A 18 -1.14 2.86 -2.94
N CYS A 19 -0.66 3.65 -1.99
CA CYS A 19 -1.52 4.45 -1.13
C CYS A 19 -2.07 5.65 -1.91
N PRO A 20 -3.41 5.85 -1.97
CA PRO A 20 -4.01 6.98 -2.66
C PRO A 20 -3.79 8.33 -1.94
N MET A 21 -3.34 8.32 -0.68
CA MET A 21 -3.14 9.55 0.10
C MET A 21 -1.75 10.15 -0.03
N CYS A 22 -0.71 9.31 -0.09
CA CYS A 22 0.67 9.78 -0.15
C CYS A 22 1.38 9.42 -1.46
N GLU A 23 0.84 8.48 -2.26
CA GLU A 23 1.40 7.99 -3.52
C GLU A 23 2.82 7.38 -3.45
N GLU A 24 3.49 7.50 -2.30
CA GLU A 24 4.82 6.99 -1.97
C GLU A 24 4.77 5.62 -1.27
N GLY A 25 3.76 5.40 -0.41
CA GLY A 25 3.58 4.16 0.34
C GLY A 25 2.75 3.10 -0.39
N VAL A 26 2.74 1.88 0.15
CA VAL A 26 1.86 0.79 -0.31
C VAL A 26 0.87 0.41 0.78
N LEU A 27 -0.29 -0.07 0.39
CA LEU A 27 -1.36 -0.54 1.27
C LEU A 27 -1.14 -2.01 1.61
N LEU A 28 -0.97 -2.33 2.89
CA LEU A 28 -0.74 -3.68 3.38
C LEU A 28 -1.98 -4.18 4.13
N PRO A 29 -2.45 -5.41 3.89
CA PRO A 29 -3.57 -5.96 4.64
C PRO A 29 -3.20 -6.06 6.13
N PHE A 30 -4.11 -5.64 7.01
CA PHE A 30 -3.95 -5.82 8.45
C PHE A 30 -5.28 -6.22 9.08
N SER A 31 -5.22 -7.20 9.98
CA SER A 31 -6.37 -7.63 10.77
C SER A 31 -6.19 -7.11 12.19
N TYR A 32 -7.11 -6.25 12.65
CA TYR A 32 -7.18 -5.87 14.05
C TYR A 32 -8.24 -6.75 14.70
N LYS A 33 -7.80 -7.80 15.40
CA LYS A 33 -8.55 -8.74 16.26
C LYS A 33 -10.02 -9.00 15.87
N GLU A 34 -10.28 -10.22 15.42
CA GLU A 34 -11.60 -10.88 15.27
C GLU A 34 -12.50 -10.41 14.12
N ASP A 35 -12.19 -9.29 13.47
CA ASP A 35 -12.97 -8.79 12.35
C ASP A 35 -12.21 -8.98 11.02
N VAL A 36 -12.62 -10.00 10.24
CA VAL A 36 -12.10 -10.36 8.89
C VAL A 36 -12.54 -9.33 7.83
N PHE A 37 -12.62 -8.06 8.20
CA PHE A 37 -12.80 -7.00 7.21
C PHE A 37 -11.43 -6.69 6.64
N GLU A 38 -11.29 -6.82 5.32
CA GLU A 38 -10.08 -6.51 4.54
C GLU A 38 -9.73 -5.02 4.69
N LYS A 39 -9.14 -4.66 5.83
CA LYS A 39 -8.57 -3.35 6.09
C LYS A 39 -7.14 -3.36 5.60
N TRP A 40 -6.76 -2.31 4.88
CA TRP A 40 -5.41 -2.15 4.36
C TRP A 40 -4.82 -0.86 4.90
N LYS A 41 -3.61 -0.93 5.48
CA LYS A 41 -2.90 0.19 6.09
C LYS A 41 -1.70 0.58 5.23
N CYS A 42 -1.51 1.87 5.01
CA CYS A 42 -0.33 2.40 4.35
C CYS A 42 0.92 2.22 5.21
N SER A 43 2.02 1.77 4.59
CA SER A 43 3.33 1.63 5.23
C SER A 43 4.06 2.94 5.54
N LYS A 44 3.58 4.08 5.03
CA LYS A 44 4.23 5.40 5.15
C LYS A 44 3.41 6.39 5.96
N CYS A 45 2.21 6.71 5.50
CA CYS A 45 1.35 7.73 6.13
C CYS A 45 0.30 7.14 7.08
N GLU A 46 0.36 5.82 7.33
CA GLU A 46 -0.55 5.09 8.21
C GLU A 46 -2.04 5.16 7.82
N HIS A 47 -2.36 5.70 6.65
CA HIS A 47 -3.71 5.77 6.12
C HIS A 47 -4.33 4.37 6.00
N VAL A 48 -5.56 4.22 6.46
CA VAL A 48 -6.30 2.96 6.44
C VAL A 48 -7.45 3.05 5.45
N ILE A 49 -7.52 2.10 4.52
CA ILE A 49 -8.70 1.86 3.69
C ILE A 49 -9.44 0.63 4.20
N GLN A 50 -10.77 0.66 4.12
CA GLN A 50 -11.62 -0.49 4.40
C GLN A 50 -12.32 -0.87 3.10
N LYS A 51 -12.04 -2.06 2.57
CA LYS A 51 -12.87 -2.62 1.49
C LYS A 51 -14.11 -3.23 2.13
N ARG A 52 -15.28 -2.79 1.67
CA ARG A 52 -16.61 -3.22 2.14
C ARG A 52 -17.15 -4.32 1.25
#